data_AF-A0A9W9EAT2-F1
#
_entry.id   AF-A0A9W9EAT2-F1
#
_cell.length_a   1.000
_cell.length_b   1.000
_cell.length_c   1.000
_cell.angle_alpha   90.00
_cell.angle_beta   90.00
_cell.angle_gamma   90.00
#
_symmetry.space_group_name_H-M   'P 1'
#
loop_
_entity.id
_entity.type
_entity.pdbx_description
1 polymer ?
#
loop_
_entity_poly.entity_id
_entity_poly.type
_entity_poly.pdbx_seq_one_letter_code
_entity_poly.pdbx_strand_id
1 'polypeptide(L)'
;MKFLSPSALVLSLWAAGFASADFHIVEMPGTTEKLAVPSNKYNCGGIQYALDNNNKLKGAIGSSFMSMHGANLCGAKNLDFYKQSDGTYVFYIHNGDGSAQGQCFHNESSRGKIGACGRGRGDVYAEKFVCYTYFCNK
;
A
#
# COMPACT_ATOMS: atom_id res chain seq x y z
N MET A 1 -20.01 35.67 35.64
CA MET A 1 -20.66 35.02 34.47
C MET A 1 -19.80 33.83 34.09
N LYS A 2 -20.34 32.61 34.15
CA LYS A 2 -19.60 31.37 33.87
C LYS A 2 -19.64 31.12 32.37
N PHE A 3 -18.49 31.19 31.70
CA PHE A 3 -18.37 30.80 30.30
C PHE A 3 -18.20 29.27 30.24
N LEU A 4 -19.23 28.59 29.73
CA LEU A 4 -19.12 27.19 29.30
C LEU A 4 -18.55 27.21 27.89
N SER A 5 -17.30 26.76 27.75
CA SER A 5 -16.68 26.44 26.46
C SER A 5 -17.38 25.22 25.87
N PRO A 6 -17.95 25.28 24.66
CA PRO A 6 -18.35 24.08 23.95
C PRO A 6 -17.09 23.43 23.40
N SER A 7 -16.59 22.40 24.08
CA SER A 7 -15.66 21.44 23.49
C SER A 7 -16.38 20.74 22.35
N ALA A 8 -16.16 21.21 21.13
CA ALA A 8 -16.58 20.51 19.92
C ALA A 8 -15.83 19.17 19.87
N LEU A 9 -16.51 18.09 20.25
CA LEU A 9 -16.12 16.74 19.85
C LEU A 9 -16.16 16.71 18.33
N VAL A 10 -15.00 16.78 17.69
CA VAL A 10 -14.85 16.34 16.31
C VAL A 10 -14.90 14.82 16.33
N LEU A 11 -16.12 14.27 16.33
CA LEU A 11 -16.34 12.91 15.84
C LEU A 11 -16.08 12.98 14.33
N SER A 12 -14.82 12.75 13.93
CA SER A 12 -14.51 12.40 12.56
C SER A 12 -15.15 11.04 12.29
N LEU A 13 -16.39 11.08 11.81
CA LEU A 13 -17.04 9.97 11.13
C LEU A 13 -16.10 9.53 10.00
N TRP A 14 -15.41 8.43 10.20
CA TRP A 14 -14.90 7.62 9.10
C TRP A 14 -16.13 7.05 8.40
N ALA A 15 -16.76 7.87 7.56
CA ALA A 15 -17.55 7.35 6.47
C ALA A 15 -16.55 6.56 5.61
N ALA A 16 -16.50 5.26 5.83
CA ALA A 16 -15.96 4.30 4.89
C ALA A 16 -16.84 4.35 3.63
N GLY A 17 -16.73 5.45 2.87
CA GLY A 17 -16.97 5.40 1.46
C GLY A 17 -16.04 4.32 0.92
N PHE A 18 -16.56 3.45 0.07
CA PHE A 18 -15.78 2.46 -0.65
C PHE A 18 -14.78 3.19 -1.56
N ALA A 19 -13.77 3.82 -0.98
CA ALA A 19 -12.56 4.12 -1.71
C ALA A 19 -12.07 2.75 -2.14
N SER A 20 -12.09 2.52 -3.46
CA SER A 20 -11.26 1.47 -4.03
C SER A 20 -9.84 1.74 -3.52
N ALA A 21 -9.13 0.70 -3.07
CA ALA A 21 -7.71 0.84 -2.80
C ALA A 21 -7.05 1.48 -4.04
N ASP A 22 -5.99 2.25 -3.84
CA ASP A 22 -5.23 2.85 -4.93
C ASP A 22 -4.21 1.87 -5.50
N PHE A 23 -3.59 1.09 -4.61
CA PHE A 23 -2.74 -0.04 -4.95
C PHE A 23 -2.76 -1.10 -3.86
N HIS A 24 -2.26 -2.28 -4.22
CA HIS A 24 -2.16 -3.44 -3.35
C HIS A 24 -0.70 -3.84 -3.20
N ILE A 25 -0.30 -4.22 -1.99
CA ILE A 25 0.98 -4.90 -1.77
C ILE A 25 0.71 -6.39 -1.79
N VAL A 26 1.37 -7.08 -2.70
CA VAL A 26 1.30 -8.53 -2.86
C VAL A 26 2.67 -9.16 -2.64
N GLU A 27 2.68 -10.40 -2.16
CA GLU A 27 3.89 -11.19 -1.91
C GLU A 27 3.81 -12.53 -2.63
N MET A 28 4.89 -12.96 -3.29
CA MET A 28 4.98 -14.31 -3.83
C MET A 28 5.39 -15.29 -2.71
N PRO A 29 4.50 -16.22 -2.29
CA PRO A 29 4.77 -17.13 -1.18
C PRO A 29 6.03 -17.96 -1.40
N GLY A 30 6.80 -18.16 -0.32
CA GLY A 30 8.05 -18.92 -0.38
C GLY A 30 9.23 -18.15 -0.98
N THR A 31 9.04 -16.88 -1.34
CA THR A 31 10.10 -16.00 -1.84
C THR A 31 10.17 -14.71 -1.01
N THR A 32 11.15 -13.86 -1.31
CA THR A 32 11.23 -12.50 -0.75
C THR A 32 10.52 -11.46 -1.62
N GLU A 33 9.96 -11.84 -2.77
CA GLU A 33 9.41 -10.90 -3.74
C GLU A 33 8.08 -10.31 -3.27
N LYS A 34 8.04 -8.99 -3.25
CA LYS A 34 6.87 -8.18 -2.88
C LYS A 34 6.73 -7.04 -3.87
N LEU A 35 5.51 -6.82 -4.33
CA LEU A 35 5.22 -5.85 -5.37
C LEU A 35 4.06 -4.95 -4.94
N ALA A 36 4.16 -3.66 -5.28
CA ALA A 36 3.02 -2.76 -5.27
C ALA A 36 2.36 -2.75 -6.65
N VAL A 37 1.09 -3.14 -6.69
CA VAL A 37 0.28 -3.28 -7.91
C VAL A 37 -0.87 -2.30 -7.85
N PRO A 38 -0.99 -1.33 -8.79
CA PRO A 38 -2.15 -0.45 -8.87
C PRO A 38 -3.45 -1.24 -8.95
N SER A 39 -4.49 -0.80 -8.24
CA SER A 39 -5.73 -1.57 -8.09
C SER A 39 -6.48 -1.74 -9.41
N ASN A 40 -6.43 -0.72 -10.28
CA ASN A 40 -6.97 -0.80 -11.64
C ASN A 40 -6.20 -1.78 -12.56
N LYS A 41 -5.14 -2.40 -12.06
CA LYS A 41 -4.33 -3.42 -12.72
C LYS A 41 -4.19 -4.69 -11.86
N TYR A 42 -5.09 -4.97 -10.92
CA TYR A 42 -4.99 -6.15 -10.03
C TYR A 42 -5.20 -7.49 -10.77
N ASN A 43 -4.21 -7.88 -11.58
CA ASN A 43 -4.14 -9.08 -12.41
C ASN A 43 -2.66 -9.33 -12.81
N CYS A 44 -2.38 -10.37 -13.59
CA CYS A 44 -1.00 -10.66 -14.02
C CYS A 44 -0.36 -9.56 -14.88
N GLY A 45 -1.16 -8.75 -15.59
CA GLY A 45 -0.65 -7.57 -16.28
C GLY A 45 -0.15 -6.50 -15.32
N GLY A 46 -0.78 -6.34 -14.15
CA GLY A 46 -0.29 -5.47 -13.08
C GLY A 46 0.97 -5.98 -12.39
N ILE A 47 1.14 -7.30 -12.29
CA ILE A 47 2.41 -7.90 -11.84
C ILE A 47 3.53 -7.52 -12.80
N GLN A 48 3.33 -7.74 -14.11
CA GLN A 48 4.33 -7.36 -15.10
C GLN A 48 4.61 -5.85 -15.07
N TYR A 49 3.56 -5.03 -14.98
CA TYR A 49 3.70 -3.59 -14.82
C TYR A 49 4.54 -3.22 -13.59
N ALA A 50 4.32 -3.86 -12.44
CA ALA A 50 5.07 -3.62 -11.23
C ALA A 50 6.55 -4.02 -11.37
N LEU A 51 6.84 -5.11 -12.07
CA LEU A 51 8.20 -5.54 -12.38
C LEU A 51 8.90 -4.55 -13.32
N ASP A 52 8.23 -4.13 -14.39
CA ASP A 52 8.77 -3.20 -15.39
C ASP A 52 9.01 -1.80 -14.80
N ASN A 53 8.23 -1.40 -13.79
CA ASN A 53 8.34 -0.10 -13.12
C ASN A 53 9.11 -0.17 -11.79
N ASN A 54 9.73 -1.31 -11.48
CA ASN A 54 10.52 -1.53 -10.27
C ASN A 54 9.74 -1.21 -8.97
N ASN A 55 8.45 -1.52 -8.93
CA ASN A 55 7.59 -1.36 -7.75
C ASN A 55 7.84 -2.46 -6.70
N LYS A 56 9.10 -2.85 -6.50
CA LYS A 56 9.54 -3.90 -5.58
C LYS A 56 9.70 -3.34 -4.17
N LEU A 57 9.05 -3.98 -3.19
CA LEU A 57 9.25 -3.65 -1.78
C LEU A 57 10.44 -4.41 -1.20
N LYS A 58 11.32 -3.67 -0.53
CA LYS A 58 12.44 -4.15 0.29
C LYS A 58 12.03 -4.15 1.75
N GLY A 59 12.54 -5.11 2.51
CA GLY A 59 12.13 -5.36 3.90
C GLY A 59 11.20 -6.57 4.00
N ALA A 60 10.89 -6.99 5.23
CA ALA A 60 9.97 -8.09 5.49
C ALA A 60 8.59 -7.55 5.86
N ILE A 61 7.51 -8.23 5.43
CA ILE A 61 6.19 -7.94 5.96
C ILE A 61 6.21 -8.12 7.49
N GLY A 62 5.68 -7.15 8.22
CA GLY A 62 5.62 -7.16 9.68
C GLY A 62 6.82 -6.49 10.36
N SER A 63 7.89 -6.19 9.64
CA SER A 63 9.02 -5.39 10.15
C SER A 63 8.63 -3.93 10.40
N SER A 64 9.42 -3.19 11.18
CA SER A 64 9.14 -1.78 11.47
C SER A 64 9.24 -0.87 10.23
N PHE A 65 9.97 -1.31 9.20
CA PHE A 65 10.29 -0.50 8.04
C PHE A 65 10.35 -1.34 6.76
N MET A 66 9.71 -0.84 5.70
CA MET A 66 9.89 -1.32 4.32
C MET A 66 10.15 -0.13 3.41
N SER A 67 10.75 -0.38 2.24
CA SER A 67 11.01 0.69 1.28
C SER A 67 10.84 0.24 -0.16
N MET A 68 10.63 1.20 -1.04
CA MET A 68 10.45 0.99 -2.46
C MET A 68 11.26 2.05 -3.21
N HIS A 69 12.54 1.77 -3.42
CA HIS A 69 13.48 2.72 -4.04
C HIS A 69 13.66 2.42 -5.53
N GLY A 70 13.63 3.47 -6.35
CA GLY A 70 13.65 3.41 -7.80
C GLY A 70 12.33 2.98 -8.43
N ALA A 71 11.26 2.92 -7.64
CA ALA A 71 9.92 2.60 -8.13
C ALA A 71 9.27 3.76 -8.87
N ASN A 72 8.27 3.44 -9.68
CA ASN A 72 7.40 4.39 -10.32
C ASN A 72 5.93 3.99 -10.12
N LEU A 73 5.50 4.04 -8.85
CA LEU A 73 4.13 3.71 -8.48
C LEU A 73 3.26 4.95 -8.68
N CYS A 74 2.46 4.97 -9.74
CA CYS A 74 1.59 6.11 -10.08
C CYS A 74 2.34 7.45 -10.19
N GLY A 75 3.58 7.44 -10.68
CA GLY A 75 4.41 8.65 -10.78
C GLY A 75 5.17 9.01 -9.49
N ALA A 76 4.86 8.38 -8.34
CA ALA A 76 5.62 8.53 -7.12
C ALA A 76 6.89 7.68 -7.17
N LYS A 77 8.02 8.29 -6.80
CA LYS A 77 9.32 7.64 -6.72
C LYS A 77 9.79 7.59 -5.28
N ASN A 78 10.46 6.50 -4.93
CA ASN A 78 11.11 6.30 -3.63
C ASN A 78 10.14 6.46 -2.45
N LEU A 79 9.49 5.37 -2.05
CA LEU A 79 8.57 5.36 -0.92
C LEU A 79 9.19 4.63 0.27
N ASP A 80 8.98 5.18 1.46
CA ASP A 80 9.35 4.58 2.74
C ASP A 80 8.08 4.30 3.55
N PHE A 81 7.97 3.09 4.10
CA PHE A 81 6.79 2.59 4.81
C PHE A 81 7.17 2.29 6.26
N TYR A 82 6.44 2.87 7.21
CA TYR A 82 6.67 2.72 8.64
C TYR A 82 5.48 2.06 9.31
N LYS A 83 5.75 0.97 10.02
CA LYS A 83 4.73 0.22 10.74
C LYS A 83 4.22 1.00 11.94
N GLN A 84 2.91 1.04 12.10
CA GLN A 84 2.21 1.63 13.24
C GLN A 84 1.95 0.56 14.32
N SER A 85 1.56 0.99 15.52
CA SER A 85 1.28 0.09 16.64
C SER A 85 0.14 -0.90 16.36
N ASP A 86 -0.80 -0.53 15.48
CA ASP A 86 -1.92 -1.37 15.06
C ASP A 86 -1.58 -2.33 13.89
N GLY A 87 -0.33 -2.31 13.42
CA GLY A 87 0.14 -3.14 12.31
C GLY A 87 0.00 -2.50 10.92
N THR A 88 -0.76 -1.41 10.78
CA THR A 88 -0.85 -0.67 9.52
C THR A 88 0.49 -0.04 9.15
N TYR A 89 0.65 0.39 7.89
CA TYR A 89 1.84 1.13 7.46
C TYR A 89 1.45 2.50 6.95
N VAL A 90 2.06 3.55 7.50
CA VAL A 90 2.01 4.89 6.92
C VAL A 90 3.24 5.05 6.03
N PHE A 91 3.09 5.67 4.86
CA PHE A 91 4.20 5.84 3.93
C PHE A 91 4.41 7.27 3.47
N TYR A 92 5.67 7.54 3.12
CA TYR A 92 6.22 8.86 2.85
C TYR A 92 7.09 8.81 1.59
N ILE A 93 7.27 9.96 0.92
CA ILE A 93 8.34 10.11 -0.08
C ILE A 93 9.67 10.14 0.67
N HIS A 94 10.59 9.27 0.28
CA HIS A 94 11.94 9.24 0.83
C HIS A 94 12.64 10.59 0.62
N ASN A 95 13.22 11.16 1.69
CA ASN A 95 13.76 12.53 1.71
C ASN A 95 12.76 13.61 1.26
N GLY A 96 11.45 13.35 1.39
CA GLY A 96 10.41 14.33 1.16
C GLY A 96 10.28 15.35 2.30
N ASP A 97 9.18 16.09 2.30
CA ASP A 97 8.84 17.11 3.30
C ASP A 97 8.33 16.54 4.64
N GLY A 98 8.33 15.21 4.78
CA GLY A 98 7.81 14.52 5.96
C GLY A 98 6.28 14.38 5.99
N SER A 99 5.57 14.83 4.95
CA SER A 99 4.12 14.64 4.85
C SER A 99 3.76 13.18 4.50
N ALA A 100 2.80 12.63 5.23
CA ALA A 100 2.27 11.31 4.94
C ALA A 100 1.58 11.31 3.58
N GLN A 101 1.93 10.33 2.74
CA GLN A 101 1.36 10.20 1.39
C GLN A 101 0.18 9.23 1.34
N GLY A 102 0.01 8.43 2.39
CA GLY A 102 -1.06 7.45 2.48
C GLY A 102 -0.82 6.42 3.57
N GLN A 103 -1.72 5.44 3.61
CA GLN A 103 -1.71 4.37 4.59
C GLN A 103 -2.12 3.03 3.95
N CYS A 104 -1.50 1.96 4.41
CA CYS A 104 -1.76 0.59 4.03
C CYS A 104 -2.37 -0.19 5.20
N PHE A 105 -3.45 -0.90 4.92
CA PHE A 105 -4.20 -1.72 5.87
C PHE A 105 -4.06 -3.19 5.51
N HIS A 106 -4.01 -4.05 6.53
CA HIS A 106 -3.94 -5.49 6.33
C HIS A 106 -5.16 -5.96 5.53
N ASN A 107 -4.91 -6.78 4.49
CA ASN A 107 -5.98 -7.41 3.72
C ASN A 107 -5.76 -8.93 3.55
N GLU A 108 -4.91 -9.54 4.38
CA GLU A 108 -4.60 -10.97 4.28
C GLU A 108 -5.82 -11.87 4.50
N SER A 109 -6.85 -11.38 5.20
CA SER A 109 -8.12 -12.08 5.44
C SER A 109 -9.00 -12.20 4.19
N SER A 110 -8.80 -11.34 3.18
CA SER A 110 -9.57 -11.36 1.92
C SER A 110 -9.32 -12.64 1.10
N ARG A 111 -8.20 -13.33 1.37
CA ARG A 111 -7.65 -14.43 0.55
C ARG A 111 -7.39 -14.01 -0.91
N GLY A 112 -7.23 -12.71 -1.17
CA GLY A 112 -6.92 -12.16 -2.48
C GLY A 112 -5.63 -12.75 -3.04
N LYS A 113 -5.69 -13.23 -4.28
CA LYS A 113 -4.54 -13.81 -4.99
C LYS A 113 -4.53 -13.40 -6.45
N ILE A 114 -3.34 -13.09 -6.96
CA ILE A 114 -3.08 -12.98 -8.39
C ILE A 114 -2.29 -14.23 -8.78
N GLY A 115 -2.97 -15.21 -9.39
CA GLY A 115 -2.38 -16.49 -9.74
C GLY A 115 -2.06 -16.60 -11.23
N ALA A 116 -1.26 -17.61 -11.56
CA ALA A 116 -0.95 -18.02 -12.92
C ALA A 116 -0.18 -16.96 -13.74
N CYS A 117 0.71 -16.21 -13.08
CA CYS A 117 1.54 -15.20 -13.73
C CYS A 117 2.91 -15.75 -14.15
N GLY A 118 3.69 -14.94 -14.90
CA GLY A 118 5.03 -15.29 -15.35
C GLY A 118 5.11 -16.20 -16.60
N ARG A 119 6.33 -16.41 -17.10
CA ARG A 119 6.62 -17.31 -18.24
C ARG A 119 6.48 -18.77 -17.76
N GLY A 120 5.26 -19.28 -17.80
CA GLY A 120 4.92 -20.63 -17.34
C GLY A 120 3.67 -20.71 -16.47
N ARG A 121 3.04 -19.57 -16.12
CA ARG A 121 1.78 -19.50 -15.34
C ARG A 121 1.85 -20.21 -13.97
N GLY A 122 3.03 -20.23 -13.34
CA GLY A 122 3.23 -20.87 -12.03
C GLY A 122 3.17 -19.90 -10.86
N ASP A 123 3.40 -18.61 -11.11
CA ASP A 123 3.58 -17.64 -10.04
C ASP A 123 2.22 -17.25 -9.45
N VAL A 124 2.14 -17.32 -8.12
CA VAL A 124 0.98 -16.89 -7.34
C VAL A 124 1.43 -15.83 -6.36
N TYR A 125 0.77 -14.67 -6.40
CA TYR A 125 1.00 -13.57 -5.47
C TYR A 125 -0.19 -13.48 -4.52
N ALA A 126 0.08 -13.52 -3.23
CA ALA A 126 -0.91 -13.36 -2.18
C ALA A 126 -0.99 -11.91 -1.76
N GLU A 127 -2.21 -11.41 -1.60
CA GLU A 127 -2.46 -10.07 -1.08
C GLU A 127 -2.03 -9.95 0.37
N LYS A 128 -1.34 -8.84 0.69
CA LYS A 128 -0.90 -8.51 2.05
C LYS A 128 -1.57 -7.25 2.56
N PHE A 129 -1.56 -6.20 1.75
CA PHE A 129 -2.15 -4.91 2.13
C PHE A 129 -2.92 -4.28 0.99
N VAL A 130 -3.95 -3.53 1.37
CA VAL A 130 -4.59 -2.51 0.54
C VAL A 130 -4.10 -1.15 0.97
N CYS A 131 -3.72 -0.30 0.02
CA CYS A 131 -3.12 0.99 0.30
C CYS A 131 -3.94 2.11 -0.34
N TYR A 132 -4.11 3.18 0.42
CA TYR A 132 -4.82 4.38 0.03
C TYR A 132 -3.87 5.55 -0.04
N THR A 133 -3.93 6.31 -1.13
CA THR A 133 -3.09 7.46 -1.40
C THR A 133 -3.77 8.49 -2.28
N TYR A 134 -3.32 9.72 -2.17
CA TYR A 134 -3.81 10.84 -2.96
C TYR A 134 -3.11 10.97 -4.33
N PHE A 135 -2.00 10.27 -4.57
CA PHE A 135 -1.20 10.48 -5.79
C PHE A 135 -1.53 9.52 -6.94
N CYS A 136 -2.27 8.43 -6.71
CA CYS A 136 -2.68 7.50 -7.79
C CYS A 136 -3.94 7.94 -8.55
N ASN A 137 -4.67 8.94 -8.05
CA ASN A 137 -5.93 9.45 -8.64
C ASN A 137 -5.74 10.78 -9.40
N LYS A 138 -4.60 10.96 -10.09
CA LYS A 138 -4.33 12.15 -10.91
C LYS A 138 -4.58 11.89 -12.39
#